data_AF-A0A7J4IUF7-F1
#
_entry.id   AF-A0A7J4IUF7-F1
#
_cell.length_a   1.000
_cell.length_b   1.000
_cell.length_c   1.000
_cell.angle_alpha   90.00
_cell.angle_beta   90.00
_cell.angle_gamma   90.00
#
_symmetry.space_group_name_H-M   'P 1'
#
loop_
_entity.id
_entity.type
_entity.pdbx_description
1 polymer ?
#
loop_
_entity_poly.entity_id
_entity_poly.type
_entity_poly.pdbx_seq_one_letter_code
_entity_poly.pdbx_strand_id
1 'polypeptide(L)'
;MKVCELKPELKKIELLIKAGEVLAPRQIVLPSDSLFHNVCDALVGDESGCVYLSLWDENIFNVQAGKYYKVSNAYTTIYRNSLRLNTGKYGKISPCEGSFEIDTSNNLSLKEI
;
A
#
# COMPACT_ATOMS: atom_id res chain seq x y z
N MET A 1 2.61 -7.55 -11.92
CA MET A 1 1.27 -7.98 -11.46
C MET A 1 0.37 -6.76 -11.42
N LYS A 2 -0.93 -6.91 -11.69
CA LYS A 2 -1.93 -5.83 -11.56
C LYS A 2 -2.55 -5.81 -10.17
N VAL A 3 -3.16 -4.69 -9.79
CA VAL A 3 -3.82 -4.55 -8.47
C VAL A 3 -4.97 -5.55 -8.32
N CYS A 4 -5.82 -5.74 -9.34
CA CYS A 4 -6.96 -6.66 -9.28
C CYS A 4 -6.59 -8.13 -9.00
N GLU A 5 -5.34 -8.53 -9.26
CA GLU A 5 -4.85 -9.90 -9.06
C GLU A 5 -4.37 -10.15 -7.62
N LEU A 6 -4.33 -9.12 -6.79
CA LEU A 6 -3.88 -9.23 -5.41
C LEU A 6 -4.84 -10.11 -4.61
N LYS A 7 -4.30 -11.21 -4.06
CA LYS A 7 -4.96 -12.12 -3.14
C LYS A 7 -4.37 -11.96 -1.73
N PRO A 8 -5.07 -12.42 -0.69
CA PRO A 8 -4.48 -12.55 0.65
C PRO A 8 -3.19 -13.36 0.65
N GLU A 9 -2.30 -13.05 1.60
CA GLU A 9 -1.09 -13.82 1.92
C GLU A 9 -0.04 -13.94 0.79
N LEU A 10 -0.17 -13.14 -0.26
CA LEU A 10 0.83 -13.06 -1.31
C LEU A 10 2.09 -12.36 -0.78
N LYS A 11 3.25 -12.85 -1.23
CA LYS A 11 4.58 -12.34 -0.86
C LYS A 11 5.40 -12.11 -2.13
N LYS A 12 6.46 -11.30 -2.03
CA LYS A 12 7.36 -10.97 -3.15
C LYS A 12 6.62 -10.36 -4.35
N ILE A 13 5.65 -9.50 -4.06
CA ILE A 13 4.83 -8.87 -5.09
C ILE A 13 5.59 -7.68 -5.68
N GLU A 14 5.55 -7.57 -7.00
CA GLU A 14 6.05 -6.41 -7.73
C GLU A 14 4.95 -5.82 -8.62
N LEU A 15 4.66 -4.53 -8.41
CA LEU A 15 3.64 -3.79 -9.15
C LEU A 15 4.00 -2.31 -9.30
N LEU A 16 3.44 -1.71 -10.35
CA LEU A 16 3.48 -0.27 -10.62
C LEU A 16 2.14 0.30 -10.17
N ILE A 17 2.19 1.33 -9.34
CA ILE A 17 1.01 1.96 -8.75
C ILE A 17 1.09 3.47 -8.86
N LYS A 18 -0.06 4.12 -8.87
CA LYS A 18 -0.21 5.55 -8.65
C LYS A 18 -0.69 5.76 -7.22
N ALA A 19 -0.14 6.75 -6.54
CA ALA A 19 -0.63 7.19 -5.25
C ALA A 19 -1.79 8.16 -5.46
N GLY A 20 -2.96 7.82 -4.93
CA GLY A 20 -4.16 8.63 -4.99
C GLY A 20 -4.23 9.58 -3.81
N GLU A 21 -4.68 9.05 -2.68
CA GLU A 21 -4.83 9.79 -1.43
C GLU A 21 -3.87 9.25 -0.37
N VAL A 22 -3.22 10.13 0.39
CA VAL A 22 -2.39 9.74 1.54
C VAL A 22 -3.11 10.22 2.79
N LEU A 23 -3.55 9.29 3.64
CA LEU A 23 -4.29 9.63 4.87
C LEU A 23 -3.36 10.25 5.91
N ALA A 24 -3.93 10.79 6.99
CA ALA A 24 -3.13 11.32 8.09
C ALA A 24 -2.35 10.18 8.79
N PRO A 25 -1.05 10.36 9.10
CA PRO A 25 -0.31 9.39 9.88
C PRO A 25 -0.91 9.29 11.29
N ARG A 26 -1.04 8.06 11.77
CA ARG A 26 -1.46 7.75 13.14
C ARG A 26 -0.32 7.07 13.88
N GLN A 27 -0.17 7.41 15.16
CA GLN A 27 0.82 6.77 16.00
C GLN A 27 0.22 5.50 16.61
N ILE A 28 0.99 4.41 16.59
CA ILE A 28 0.66 3.15 17.23
C ILE A 28 1.80 2.70 18.12
N VAL A 29 1.47 2.07 19.24
CA VAL A 29 2.45 1.42 20.11
C VAL A 29 2.44 -0.06 19.78
N LEU A 30 3.58 -0.60 19.34
CA LEU A 30 3.69 -2.03 19.09
C LEU A 30 3.83 -2.77 20.44
N PRO A 31 3.01 -3.79 20.71
CA PRO A 31 3.13 -4.58 21.95
C PRO A 31 4.50 -5.24 22.12
N SER A 32 5.21 -5.47 21.01
CA SER A 32 6.48 -6.19 20.99
C SER A 32 7.69 -5.37 21.47
N ASP A 33 7.66 -4.04 21.34
CA ASP A 33 8.83 -3.18 21.63
C ASP A 33 8.48 -1.98 22.52
N SER A 34 7.20 -1.75 22.82
CA SER A 34 6.72 -0.57 23.58
C SER A 34 7.14 0.78 22.97
N LEU A 35 7.64 0.78 21.73
CA LEU A 35 8.02 1.97 20.98
C LEU A 35 6.84 2.52 20.16
N PHE A 36 6.88 3.83 19.95
CA PHE A 36 5.94 4.54 19.10
C PHE A 36 6.36 4.39 17.64
N HIS A 37 5.46 3.84 16.82
CA HIS A 37 5.60 3.78 15.38
C HIS A 37 4.53 4.64 14.72
N ASN A 38 4.89 5.30 13.62
CA ASN A 38 3.92 6.01 12.80
C ASN A 38 3.47 5.09 11.68
N VAL A 39 2.17 5.02 11.45
CA VAL A 39 1.60 4.29 10.32
C VAL A 39 0.64 5.21 9.56
N CYS A 40 0.75 5.20 8.24
CA CYS A 40 -0.11 5.96 7.35
C CYS A 40 -0.67 5.02 6.28
N ASP A 41 -1.97 5.08 6.02
CA ASP A 41 -2.56 4.34 4.90
C ASP A 41 -2.64 5.27 3.68
N ALA A 42 -2.08 4.83 2.56
CA ALA A 42 -2.19 5.52 1.28
C ALA A 42 -3.06 4.70 0.34
N LEU A 43 -4.08 5.34 -0.25
CA LEU A 43 -4.84 4.75 -1.34
C LEU A 43 -3.95 4.73 -2.58
N VAL A 44 -3.61 3.54 -3.03
CA VAL A 44 -2.79 3.33 -4.21
C VAL A 44 -3.51 2.42 -5.19
N GLY A 45 -3.22 2.56 -6.48
CA GLY A 45 -3.82 1.66 -7.45
C GLY A 45 -3.28 1.81 -8.85
N ASP A 46 -3.87 1.04 -9.74
CA ASP A 46 -3.65 1.11 -11.17
C ASP A 46 -5.03 1.13 -11.87
N GLU A 47 -5.01 1.02 -13.20
CA GLU A 47 -6.22 0.96 -14.04
C GLU A 47 -7.15 -0.22 -13.72
N SER A 48 -6.67 -1.24 -12.99
CA SER A 48 -7.42 -2.43 -12.65
C SER A 48 -8.12 -2.34 -11.29
N GLY A 49 -7.73 -1.39 -10.44
CA GLY A 49 -8.33 -1.17 -9.13
C GLY A 49 -7.39 -0.46 -8.16
N CYS A 50 -7.85 -0.35 -6.91
CA CYS A 50 -7.09 0.28 -5.83
C CYS A 50 -7.06 -0.57 -4.55
N VAL A 51 -6.07 -0.29 -3.71
CA VAL A 51 -5.79 -0.96 -2.44
C VAL A 51 -5.15 0.04 -1.48
N TYR A 52 -5.39 -0.13 -0.18
CA TYR A 52 -4.65 0.62 0.84
C TYR A 52 -3.26 0.01 1.03
N LEU A 53 -2.25 0.84 0.83
CA LEU A 53 -0.85 0.59 1.16
C LEU A 53 -0.55 1.19 2.54
N SER A 54 -0.19 0.33 3.50
CA SER A 54 0.23 0.79 4.82
C SER A 54 1.73 1.11 4.82
N LEU A 55 2.03 2.37 5.06
CA LEU A 55 3.37 2.94 5.13
C LEU A 55 3.77 3.13 6.60
N TRP A 56 5.00 2.74 6.93
CA TRP A 56 5.52 2.74 8.29
C TRP A 56 6.69 3.71 8.42
N ASP A 57 6.69 4.46 9.52
CA ASP A 57 7.78 5.35 9.94
C ASP A 57 8.29 6.26 8.80
N GLU A 58 9.54 6.11 8.39
CA GLU A 58 10.16 6.94 7.35
C GLU A 58 9.54 6.72 5.96
N ASN A 59 8.94 5.54 5.70
CA ASN A 59 8.31 5.26 4.41
C ASN A 59 7.08 6.14 4.15
N ILE A 60 6.51 6.75 5.18
CA ILE A 60 5.39 7.69 5.06
C ILE A 60 5.77 8.88 4.17
N PHE A 61 7.02 9.35 4.27
CA PHE A 61 7.50 10.50 3.51
C PHE A 61 7.91 10.16 2.07
N ASN A 62 8.04 8.86 1.74
CA ASN A 62 8.45 8.40 0.41
C ASN A 62 7.30 8.43 -0.62
N VAL A 63 6.05 8.51 -0.16
CA VAL A 63 4.85 8.45 -1.01
C VAL A 63 4.13 9.79 -0.99
N GLN A 64 3.83 10.31 -2.18
CA GLN A 64 3.11 11.56 -2.38
C GLN A 64 1.95 11.33 -3.34
N ALA A 65 0.78 11.86 -2.98
CA ALA A 65 -0.41 11.86 -3.81
C ALA A 65 -0.12 12.42 -5.23
N GLY A 66 -0.68 11.76 -6.24
CA GLY A 66 -0.54 12.12 -7.66
C GLY A 66 0.70 11.57 -8.35
N LYS A 67 1.65 10.94 -7.63
CA LYS A 67 2.87 10.37 -8.24
C LYS A 67 2.77 8.87 -8.47
N TYR A 68 3.66 8.36 -9.33
CA TYR A 68 3.78 6.95 -9.66
C TYR A 68 4.96 6.31 -8.94
N TYR A 69 4.75 5.08 -8.50
CA TYR A 69 5.72 4.31 -7.73
C TYR A 69 5.78 2.86 -8.21
N LYS A 70 6.98 2.33 -8.29
CA LYS A 70 7.24 0.90 -8.37
C LYS A 70 7.43 0.36 -6.97
N VAL A 71 6.55 -0.56 -6.57
CA VAL A 71 6.67 -1.30 -5.32
C VAL A 71 7.26 -2.67 -5.63
N SER A 72 8.40 -2.95 -5.03
CA SER A 72 9.08 -4.24 -5.12
C SER A 72 9.08 -4.95 -3.78
N ASN A 73 8.92 -6.27 -3.83
CA ASN A 73 8.92 -7.16 -2.67
C ASN A 73 7.89 -6.77 -1.59
N ALA A 74 6.70 -6.38 -2.05
CA ALA A 74 5.54 -6.17 -1.18
C ALA A 74 4.88 -7.50 -0.81
N TYR A 75 4.00 -7.42 0.17
CA TYR A 75 3.15 -8.52 0.60
C TYR A 75 1.75 -8.02 0.93
N THR A 76 0.77 -8.90 0.80
CA THR A 76 -0.61 -8.62 1.18
C THR A 76 -0.95 -9.30 2.49
N THR A 77 -1.74 -8.62 3.31
CA THR A 77 -2.30 -9.18 4.54
C THR A 77 -3.79 -8.89 4.60
N ILE A 78 -4.49 -9.62 5.46
CA ILE A 78 -5.87 -9.32 5.83
C ILE A 78 -5.82 -8.53 7.14
N TYR A 79 -6.36 -7.32 7.13
CA TYR A 79 -6.59 -6.52 8.33
C TYR A 79 -8.07 -6.22 8.44
N ARG A 80 -8.73 -6.70 9.50
CA ARG A 80 -10.18 -6.57 9.72
C ARG A 80 -11.00 -7.02 8.49
N ASN A 81 -10.76 -8.25 8.04
CA ASN A 81 -11.38 -8.86 6.85
C ASN A 81 -11.18 -8.09 5.53
N SER A 82 -10.24 -7.14 5.48
CA SER A 82 -9.97 -6.37 4.27
C SER A 82 -8.53 -6.55 3.82
N LEU A 83 -8.31 -6.60 2.51
CA LEU A 83 -6.96 -6.69 1.96
C LEU A 83 -6.17 -5.41 2.28
N ARG A 84 -4.91 -5.57 2.66
CA ARG A 84 -3.93 -4.49 2.81
C ARG A 84 -2.64 -4.84 2.08
N LEU A 85 -2.10 -3.88 1.35
CA LEU A 85 -0.78 -3.98 0.77
C LEU A 85 0.23 -3.41 1.78
N ASN A 86 1.35 -4.09 1.97
CA ASN A 86 2.39 -3.68 2.90
C ASN A 86 3.76 -3.83 2.24
N THR A 87 4.70 -2.98 2.64
CA THR A 87 6.13 -3.11 2.31
C THR A 87 6.88 -3.65 3.50
N GLY A 88 7.50 -4.83 3.36
CA GLY A 88 8.28 -5.45 4.44
C GLY A 88 9.65 -4.81 4.59
N LYS A 89 10.47 -5.37 5.50
CA LYS A 89 11.88 -4.96 5.70
C LYS A 89 12.71 -4.89 4.41
N TYR A 90 12.41 -5.78 3.46
CA TYR A 90 13.08 -5.86 2.16
C TYR A 90 12.23 -5.29 1.02
N GLY A 91 11.10 -4.66 1.35
CA GLY A 91 10.24 -3.98 0.38
C GLY A 91 10.84 -2.64 0.00
N LYS A 92 10.76 -2.28 -1.28
CA LYS A 92 11.27 -1.00 -1.78
C LYS A 92 10.20 -0.28 -2.57
N ILE A 93 10.04 1.01 -2.29
CA ILE A 93 9.19 1.92 -3.05
C ILE A 93 10.14 2.83 -3.82
N SER A 94 10.09 2.79 -5.15
CA SER A 94 10.90 3.67 -5.99
C SER A 94 9.97 4.54 -6.83
N PRO A 95 10.19 5.87 -6.93
CA PRO A 95 9.43 6.69 -7.86
C PRO A 95 9.64 6.19 -9.29
N CYS A 96 8.59 6.21 -10.10
CA CYS A 96 8.64 5.88 -11.51
C CYS A 96 7.81 6.86 -12.32
N GLU A 97 7.89 6.76 -13.64
CA GLU A 97 6.96 7.44 -14.54
C GLU A 97 5.85 6.46 -14.93
N GLY A 98 4.63 6.96 -15.04
CA GLY A 98 3.45 6.18 -15.40
C GLY A 98 2.38 7.09 -16.00
N SER A 99 1.43 6.50 -16.71
CA SER A 99 0.36 7.21 -17.43
C SER A 99 -1.04 6.64 -17.17
N PHE A 100 -1.16 5.73 -16.20
CA PHE A 100 -2.45 5.12 -15.84
C PHE A 100 -3.14 5.92 -14.72
N GLU A 101 -4.47 5.82 -14.68
CA GLU A 101 -5.29 6.37 -13.59
C GLU A 101 -5.69 5.26 -12.63
N ILE A 102 -5.98 5.65 -11.39
CA ILE A 102 -6.44 4.72 -10.35
C ILE A 102 -7.93 4.46 -10.56
N ASP A 103 -8.34 3.21 -10.71
CA ASP A 103 -9.76 2.87 -10.62
C ASP A 103 -10.19 2.76 -9.15
N THR A 104 -10.76 3.85 -8.62
CA THR A 104 -11.30 3.90 -7.26
C THR A 104 -12.57 3.09 -7.08
N SER A 105 -13.23 2.67 -8.17
CA SER A 105 -14.47 1.87 -8.12
C SER A 105 -14.17 0.43 -7.67
N ASN A 106 -13.00 -0.09 -8.03
CA ASN A 106 -12.57 -1.44 -7.65
C ASN A 106 -11.57 -1.42 -6.48
N ASN A 107 -12.04 -1.01 -5.30
CA ASN A 107 -11.23 -1.00 -4.10
C ASN A 107 -11.18 -2.38 -3.42
N LEU A 108 -10.06 -3.07 -3.55
CA LEU A 108 -9.82 -4.38 -2.92
C LEU A 108 -9.77 -4.33 -1.41
N SER A 109 -9.53 -3.16 -0.83
CA SER A 109 -9.50 -2.96 0.61
C SER A 109 -10.86 -2.63 1.22
N LEU A 110 -11.90 -2.45 0.41
CA LEU A 110 -13.30 -2.34 0.87
C LEU A 110 -14.08 -3.64 0.68
N LYS A 111 -13.53 -4.58 -0.08
CA LYS A 111 -14.10 -5.92 -0.22
C LYS A 111 -13.77 -6.71 1.04
N GLU A 112 -14.80 -7.15 1.75
CA GLU A 112 -14.66 -8.13 2.82
C GLU A 112 -14.29 -9.48 2.20
N ILE A 113 -13.18 -10.05 2.66
CA ILE A 113 -12.64 -11.36 2.26
C ILE A 113 -12.92 -12.38 3.36
#